data_AF-F3U9W3-F1
#
_entry.id   AF-F3U9W3-F1
#
_cell.length_a   1.000
_cell.length_b   1.000
_cell.length_c   1.000
_cell.angle_alpha   90.00
_cell.angle_beta   90.00
_cell.angle_gamma   90.00
#
_symmetry.space_group_name_H-M   'P 1'
#
loop_
_entity.id
_entity.type
_entity.pdbx_description
1 polymer ?
#
loop_
_entity_poly.entity_id
_entity_poly.type
_entity_poly.pdbx_seq_one_letter_code
_entity_poly.pdbx_strand_id
1 'polypeptide(L)'
;MRDKKTTRYAGAHRRLYQKNSKRDTIKVFKPIVKRKEKNMAQKAHSLSHTKWMCKYHIVFTPKYRRKVIYNQYRSSLGEIFHRLCSYKGVEIIEGHLMPDHVHMLVSIPPRISVASFMGYLKGKSALMMFDKHANLKYKFGNRHFWAEGYYVSTVGLNEATIKKYIQEQERKDIALDKLSVKEYEDPFRDSGK
;
A
#
# COMPACT_ATOMS: atom_id res chain seq x y z
N MET A 1 45.23 -3.19 40.65
CA MET A 1 44.83 -4.61 40.56
C MET A 1 43.36 -4.70 40.16
N ARG A 2 43.08 -4.87 38.86
CA ARG A 2 41.92 -5.59 38.27
C ARG A 2 41.91 -5.36 36.76
N ASP A 3 42.29 -6.42 36.05
CA ASP A 3 42.20 -6.57 34.61
C ASP A 3 40.76 -6.45 34.09
N LYS A 4 40.59 -5.78 32.95
CA LYS A 4 39.50 -6.07 32.03
C LYS A 4 40.06 -6.39 30.66
N LYS A 5 39.91 -7.66 30.31
CA LYS A 5 40.32 -8.32 29.07
C LYS A 5 39.77 -7.57 27.84
N THR A 6 40.69 -7.35 26.91
CA THR A 6 40.48 -6.95 25.52
C THR A 6 39.55 -7.91 24.76
N THR A 7 38.55 -7.38 24.06
CA THR A 7 38.02 -8.01 22.84
C THR A 7 38.35 -7.11 21.65
N ARG A 8 39.34 -7.55 20.88
CA ARG A 8 39.74 -6.98 19.59
C ARG A 8 38.67 -7.33 18.55
N TYR A 9 37.97 -6.34 18.02
CA TYR A 9 37.49 -6.41 16.63
C TYR A 9 38.34 -5.44 15.81
N ALA A 10 39.33 -6.03 15.15
CA ALA A 10 40.20 -5.40 14.18
C ALA A 10 39.44 -5.06 12.89
N GLY A 11 39.89 -4.02 12.19
CA GLY A 11 39.60 -3.84 10.76
C GLY A 11 38.60 -2.73 10.42
N ALA A 12 38.90 -1.51 10.85
CA ALA A 12 38.35 -0.32 10.21
C ALA A 12 38.87 -0.23 8.77
N HIS A 13 38.03 -0.56 7.78
CA HIS A 13 38.17 0.01 6.44
C HIS A 13 37.05 1.03 6.24
N ARG A 14 37.33 2.26 6.64
CA ARG A 14 36.44 3.41 6.52
C ARG A 14 36.40 3.85 5.06
N ARG A 15 35.71 3.12 4.18
CA ARG A 15 35.27 3.70 2.89
C ARG A 15 34.14 4.67 3.21
N LEU A 16 34.50 5.94 3.35
CA LEU A 16 33.57 7.06 3.32
C LEU A 16 32.72 6.91 2.06
N TYR A 17 31.45 6.56 2.24
CA TYR A 17 30.47 6.54 1.17
C TYR A 17 30.37 7.98 0.65
N GLN A 18 30.88 8.24 -0.55
CA GLN A 18 30.62 9.51 -1.22
C GLN A 18 29.11 9.65 -1.38
N LYS A 19 28.53 10.67 -0.74
CA LYS A 19 27.14 11.08 -0.90
C LYS A 19 26.97 11.62 -2.32
N ASN A 20 26.72 10.75 -3.29
CA ASN A 20 26.17 11.17 -4.58
C ASN A 20 24.66 11.39 -4.41
N SER A 21 24.26 12.66 -4.31
CA SER A 21 22.89 13.07 -3.97
C SER A 21 21.87 12.91 -5.10
N LYS A 22 22.17 12.11 -6.14
CA LYS A 22 21.31 11.94 -7.31
C LYS A 22 21.33 10.47 -7.76
N ARG A 23 20.16 9.79 -7.70
CA ARG A 23 19.77 8.53 -8.40
C ARG A 23 19.92 7.16 -7.69
N ASP A 24 19.35 6.96 -6.50
CA ASP A 24 19.23 5.61 -5.89
C ASP A 24 17.80 5.05 -5.79
N THR A 25 16.82 5.75 -6.37
CA THR A 25 15.42 5.29 -6.41
C THR A 25 15.17 4.50 -7.68
N ILE A 26 14.91 3.20 -7.55
CA ILE A 26 14.40 2.42 -8.69
C ILE A 26 12.89 2.64 -8.73
N LYS A 27 12.41 3.29 -9.79
CA LYS A 27 10.98 3.24 -10.18
C LYS A 27 10.72 1.84 -10.69
N VAL A 28 10.31 0.95 -9.80
CA VAL A 28 10.17 -0.48 -10.11
C VAL A 28 8.81 -0.80 -10.72
N PHE A 29 7.84 0.10 -10.54
CA PHE A 29 6.47 -0.10 -10.99
C PHE A 29 6.19 0.86 -12.15
N LYS A 30 6.21 0.33 -13.38
CA LYS A 30 5.46 0.94 -14.48
C LYS A 30 4.09 0.24 -14.49
N PRO A 31 2.97 0.98 -14.64
CA PRO A 31 1.66 0.35 -14.72
C PRO A 31 1.66 -0.66 -15.89
N ILE A 32 1.25 -1.90 -15.61
CA ILE A 32 1.16 -3.00 -16.60
C ILE A 32 0.14 -2.65 -17.71
N VAL A 33 -0.71 -1.65 -17.48
CA VAL A 33 -1.69 -1.14 -18.44
C VAL A 33 -1.19 0.18 -19.03
N LYS A 34 -0.88 0.21 -20.34
CA LYS A 34 -0.81 1.46 -21.13
C LYS A 34 -2.19 2.12 -21.16
N ARG A 35 -2.61 2.77 -20.06
CA ARG A 35 -3.79 3.63 -20.05
C ARG A 35 -3.32 5.02 -20.50
N LYS A 36 -3.87 5.49 -21.63
CA LYS A 36 -3.90 6.92 -22.00
C LYS A 36 -4.05 7.75 -20.73
N GLU A 37 -3.24 8.79 -20.58
CA GLU A 37 -3.40 9.81 -19.54
C GLU A 37 -4.87 10.18 -19.44
N LYS A 38 -5.53 9.64 -18.42
CA LYS A 38 -6.87 10.01 -18.02
C LYS A 38 -6.71 10.50 -16.61
N ASN A 39 -7.02 11.77 -16.42
CA ASN A 39 -7.06 12.50 -15.15
C ASN A 39 -7.25 11.55 -13.96
N MET A 40 -6.29 11.56 -13.03
CA MET A 40 -6.26 10.75 -11.80
C MET A 40 -7.49 10.95 -10.89
N ALA A 41 -8.38 11.89 -11.23
CA ALA A 41 -9.47 12.38 -10.41
C ALA A 41 -10.71 11.47 -10.35
N GLN A 42 -11.05 10.65 -11.35
CA GLN A 42 -12.39 10.01 -11.35
C GLN A 42 -12.45 8.67 -12.09
N LYS A 43 -12.05 7.58 -11.43
CA LYS A 43 -12.46 6.25 -11.86
C LYS A 43 -12.73 5.36 -10.66
N ALA A 44 -13.96 5.45 -10.15
CA ALA A 44 -14.46 4.51 -9.15
C ALA A 44 -14.56 3.11 -9.78
N HIS A 45 -14.13 2.09 -9.05
CA HIS A 45 -14.39 0.70 -9.42
C HIS A 45 -15.85 0.38 -9.09
N SER A 46 -16.48 -0.47 -9.90
CA SER A 46 -17.87 -0.90 -9.71
C SER A 46 -17.93 -2.42 -9.56
N LEU A 47 -18.70 -2.87 -8.58
CA LEU A 47 -19.23 -4.21 -8.40
C LEU A 47 -20.77 -4.13 -8.54
N SER A 48 -21.47 -5.26 -8.58
CA SER A 48 -22.92 -5.33 -8.87
C SER A 48 -23.77 -4.39 -8.02
N HIS A 49 -23.37 -4.12 -6.77
CA HIS A 49 -24.09 -3.20 -5.86
C HIS A 49 -23.15 -2.23 -5.13
N THR A 50 -21.90 -2.07 -5.57
CA THR A 50 -20.93 -1.28 -4.80
C THR A 50 -20.00 -0.51 -5.72
N LYS A 51 -19.92 0.80 -5.53
CA LYS A 51 -18.87 1.64 -6.12
C LYS A 51 -17.83 1.95 -5.06
N TRP A 52 -16.56 1.79 -5.39
CA TRP A 52 -15.47 1.98 -4.43
C TRP A 52 -14.24 2.61 -5.06
N MET A 53 -13.50 3.36 -4.24
CA MET A 53 -12.21 3.95 -4.58
C MET A 53 -11.33 3.91 -3.32
N CYS A 54 -10.63 2.79 -3.14
CA CYS A 54 -9.86 2.53 -1.93
C CYS A 54 -8.38 2.50 -2.29
N LYS A 55 -7.72 3.67 -2.23
CA LYS A 55 -6.28 3.80 -2.45
C LYS A 55 -5.56 3.94 -1.12
N TYR A 56 -4.44 3.26 -0.97
CA TYR A 56 -3.63 3.27 0.24
C TYR A 56 -2.17 3.56 -0.11
N HIS A 57 -1.58 4.46 0.66
CA HIS A 57 -0.13 4.65 0.72
C HIS A 57 0.42 3.76 1.82
N ILE A 58 1.30 2.83 1.44
CA ILE A 58 1.86 1.83 2.35
C ILE A 58 3.38 1.97 2.35
N VAL A 59 3.97 1.91 3.54
CA VAL A 59 5.42 1.97 3.73
C VAL A 59 5.88 0.87 4.69
N PHE A 60 6.91 0.13 4.31
CA PHE A 60 7.50 -0.90 5.16
C PHE A 60 8.99 -1.08 4.88
N THR A 61 9.73 -1.61 5.86
CA THR A 61 11.19 -1.66 5.83
C THR A 61 11.74 -3.09 6.00
N PRO A 62 12.92 -3.40 5.45
CA PRO A 62 13.61 -4.67 5.70
C PRO A 62 14.03 -4.77 7.18
N LYS A 63 14.02 -5.98 7.74
CA LYS A 63 14.37 -6.20 9.16
C LYS A 63 15.83 -5.81 9.42
N TYR A 64 16.08 -5.16 10.55
CA TYR A 64 17.39 -4.62 10.93
C TYR A 64 17.99 -3.64 9.91
N ARG A 65 17.15 -3.04 9.05
CA ARG A 65 17.54 -2.02 8.06
C ARG A 65 18.76 -2.47 7.23
N ARG A 66 18.79 -3.74 6.83
CA ARG A 66 19.86 -4.38 6.01
C ARG A 66 19.88 -3.85 4.57
N LYS A 67 20.23 -2.56 4.41
CA LYS A 67 20.12 -1.80 3.15
C LYS A 67 20.88 -2.43 1.98
N VAL A 68 22.07 -2.97 2.25
CA VAL A 68 22.96 -3.53 1.21
C VAL A 68 22.32 -4.70 0.47
N ILE A 69 21.68 -5.60 1.22
CA ILE A 69 21.09 -6.83 0.70
C ILE A 69 19.79 -6.52 -0.02
N TYR A 70 18.96 -5.70 0.63
CA TYR A 70 17.75 -5.20 0.01
C TYR A 70 18.05 -4.50 -1.32
N ASN A 71 19.12 -3.70 -1.38
CA ASN A 71 19.56 -3.01 -2.61
C ASN A 71 19.88 -3.99 -3.75
N GLN A 72 20.63 -5.05 -3.46
CA GLN A 72 21.02 -6.05 -4.46
C GLN A 72 19.82 -6.75 -5.11
N TYR A 73 18.72 -6.90 -4.37
CA TYR A 73 17.57 -7.69 -4.81
C TYR A 73 16.32 -6.87 -5.16
N ARG A 74 16.43 -5.54 -5.31
CA ARG A 74 15.27 -4.68 -5.62
C ARG A 74 14.54 -5.10 -6.90
N SER A 75 15.27 -5.54 -7.93
CA SER A 75 14.65 -6.01 -9.19
C SER A 75 13.77 -7.24 -8.96
N SER A 76 14.31 -8.28 -8.33
CA SER A 76 13.55 -9.49 -7.96
C SER A 76 12.35 -9.18 -7.07
N LEU A 77 12.51 -8.26 -6.11
CA LEU A 77 11.42 -7.84 -5.22
C LEU A 77 10.28 -7.16 -5.98
N GLY A 78 10.60 -6.30 -6.96
CA GLY A 78 9.59 -5.68 -7.83
C GLY A 78 8.73 -6.71 -8.57
N GLU A 79 9.38 -7.68 -9.22
CA GLU A 79 8.70 -8.78 -9.94
C GLU A 79 7.77 -9.58 -8.99
N ILE A 80 8.27 -9.91 -7.81
CA ILE A 80 7.52 -10.65 -6.79
C ILE A 80 6.32 -9.85 -6.32
N PHE A 81 6.46 -8.55 -6.04
CA PHE A 81 5.36 -7.71 -5.61
C PHE A 81 4.27 -7.61 -6.68
N HIS A 82 4.65 -7.43 -7.95
CA HIS A 82 3.68 -7.43 -9.06
C HIS A 82 2.89 -8.73 -9.13
N ARG A 83 3.58 -9.87 -9.03
CA ARG A 83 2.94 -11.19 -9.08
C ARG A 83 1.98 -11.41 -7.91
N LEU A 84 2.41 -11.09 -6.69
CA LEU A 84 1.60 -11.24 -5.48
C LEU A 84 0.36 -10.31 -5.49
N CYS A 85 0.51 -9.08 -5.97
CA CYS A 85 -0.62 -8.15 -6.09
C CYS A 85 -1.62 -8.64 -7.14
N SER A 86 -1.13 -9.14 -8.28
CA SER A 86 -1.97 -9.74 -9.32
C SER A 86 -2.80 -10.91 -8.79
N TYR A 87 -2.22 -11.79 -7.96
CA TYR A 87 -2.95 -12.92 -7.37
C TYR A 87 -4.05 -12.52 -6.39
N LYS A 88 -3.92 -11.36 -5.73
CA LYS A 88 -4.94 -10.85 -4.82
C LYS A 88 -5.91 -9.86 -5.47
N GLY A 89 -5.76 -9.60 -6.78
CA GLY A 89 -6.55 -8.58 -7.48
C GLY A 89 -6.32 -7.16 -6.94
N VAL A 90 -5.12 -6.91 -6.41
CA VAL A 90 -4.70 -5.58 -5.91
C VAL A 90 -3.96 -4.87 -7.04
N GLU A 91 -4.38 -3.66 -7.37
CA GLU A 91 -3.74 -2.85 -8.42
C GLU A 91 -2.64 -1.98 -7.79
N ILE A 92 -1.41 -2.08 -8.31
CA ILE A 92 -0.33 -1.18 -7.92
C ILE A 92 -0.38 0.03 -8.86
N ILE A 93 -0.69 1.20 -8.30
CA ILE A 93 -0.76 2.45 -9.06
C ILE A 93 0.65 3.00 -9.26
N GLU A 94 1.42 3.07 -8.17
CA GLU A 94 2.80 3.51 -8.18
C GLU A 94 3.57 2.84 -7.05
N GLY A 95 4.87 2.67 -7.20
CA GLY A 95 5.71 2.25 -6.09
C GLY A 95 7.17 2.59 -6.32
N HIS A 96 7.91 2.66 -5.22
CA HIS A 96 9.30 3.02 -5.20
C HIS A 96 10.02 2.15 -4.17
N LEU A 97 11.07 1.45 -4.63
CA LEU A 97 11.95 0.70 -3.74
C LEU A 97 13.13 1.60 -3.39
N MET A 98 13.03 2.24 -2.22
CA MET A 98 14.07 3.13 -1.68
C MET A 98 15.10 2.32 -0.91
N PRO A 99 16.34 2.83 -0.73
CA PRO A 99 17.40 2.00 -0.16
C PRO A 99 17.19 1.36 1.20
N ASP A 100 16.28 1.90 1.99
CA ASP A 100 15.96 1.39 3.31
C ASP A 100 14.46 1.15 3.55
N HIS A 101 13.59 1.37 2.57
CA HIS A 101 12.16 1.18 2.70
C HIS A 101 11.46 1.04 1.34
N VAL A 102 10.28 0.44 1.34
CA VAL A 102 9.40 0.36 0.17
C VAL A 102 8.27 1.36 0.35
N HIS A 103 8.01 2.17 -0.66
CA HIS A 103 6.78 2.98 -0.78
C HIS A 103 5.88 2.36 -1.85
N MET A 104 4.60 2.16 -1.54
CA MET A 104 3.62 1.67 -2.51
C MET A 104 2.33 2.47 -2.41
N LEU A 105 1.79 2.85 -3.55
CA LEU A 105 0.43 3.34 -3.72
C LEU A 105 -0.39 2.23 -4.39
N VAL A 106 -1.31 1.64 -3.64
CA VAL A 106 -2.09 0.47 -4.07
C VAL A 106 -3.58 0.71 -3.97
N SER A 107 -4.34 0.15 -4.91
CA SER A 107 -5.81 0.06 -4.84
C SER A 107 -6.19 -1.33 -4.34
N ILE A 108 -6.72 -1.40 -3.11
CA ILE A 108 -7.09 -2.66 -2.46
C ILE A 108 -8.62 -2.78 -2.46
N PRO A 109 -9.20 -3.87 -3.00
CA PRO A 109 -10.64 -4.10 -2.94
C PRO A 109 -11.16 -4.08 -1.49
N PRO A 110 -12.34 -3.50 -1.21
CA PRO A 110 -12.87 -3.36 0.14
C PRO A 110 -13.14 -4.69 0.85
N ARG A 111 -13.26 -5.79 0.09
CA ARG A 111 -13.38 -7.16 0.62
C ARG A 111 -12.09 -7.65 1.32
N ILE A 112 -10.95 -7.01 1.06
CA ILE A 112 -9.64 -7.41 1.59
C ILE A 112 -9.20 -6.35 2.61
N SER A 113 -8.96 -6.75 3.85
CA SER A 113 -8.38 -5.85 4.85
C SER A 113 -6.91 -5.56 4.55
N VAL A 114 -6.48 -4.32 4.82
CA VAL A 114 -5.08 -3.91 4.64
C VAL A 114 -4.14 -4.80 5.43
N ALA A 115 -4.50 -5.14 6.67
CA ALA A 115 -3.68 -6.00 7.52
C ALA A 115 -3.48 -7.41 6.94
N SER A 116 -4.55 -8.02 6.42
CA SER A 116 -4.47 -9.34 5.77
C SER A 116 -3.61 -9.28 4.50
N PHE A 117 -3.79 -8.23 3.69
CA PHE A 117 -2.97 -8.00 2.50
C PHE A 117 -1.48 -7.84 2.86
N MET A 118 -1.16 -7.05 3.89
CA MET A 118 0.22 -6.82 4.30
C MET A 118 0.90 -8.05 4.90
N GLY A 119 0.17 -8.85 5.68
CA GLY A 119 0.66 -10.15 6.15
C GLY A 119 0.99 -11.09 4.99
N TYR A 120 0.09 -11.19 4.01
CA TYR A 120 0.31 -11.96 2.78
C TYR A 120 1.51 -11.45 1.97
N LEU A 121 1.54 -10.14 1.68
CA LEU A 121 2.57 -9.52 0.83
C LEU A 121 3.96 -9.69 1.43
N LYS A 122 4.14 -9.33 2.72
CA LYS A 122 5.44 -9.44 3.41
C LYS A 122 5.84 -10.89 3.61
N GLY A 123 4.91 -11.76 4.01
CA GLY A 123 5.19 -13.17 4.25
C GLY A 123 5.60 -13.92 2.98
N LYS A 124 4.78 -13.83 1.91
CA LYS A 124 5.05 -14.53 0.65
C LYS A 124 6.24 -13.95 -0.09
N SER A 125 6.44 -12.63 -0.07
CA SER A 125 7.63 -12.04 -0.69
C SER A 125 8.92 -12.49 -0.01
N ALA A 126 8.95 -12.54 1.32
CA ALA A 126 10.11 -13.06 2.05
C ALA A 126 10.39 -14.53 1.67
N LEU A 127 9.35 -15.36 1.61
CA LEU A 127 9.49 -16.76 1.22
C LEU A 127 10.05 -16.92 -0.20
N MET A 128 9.45 -16.23 -1.18
CA MET A 128 9.90 -16.27 -2.58
C MET A 128 11.33 -15.74 -2.75
N MET A 129 11.73 -14.75 -1.94
CA MET A 129 13.10 -14.24 -1.94
C MET A 129 14.10 -15.27 -1.41
N PHE A 130 13.78 -15.98 -0.33
CA PHE A 130 14.65 -17.02 0.21
C PHE A 130 14.75 -18.23 -0.72
N ASP A 131 13.68 -18.53 -1.45
CA ASP A 131 13.64 -19.62 -2.43
C ASP A 131 14.48 -19.28 -3.68
N LYS A 132 14.26 -18.09 -4.27
CA LYS A 132 15.01 -17.62 -5.46
C LYS A 132 16.51 -17.38 -5.16
N HIS A 133 16.85 -17.07 -3.92
CA HIS A 133 18.23 -16.75 -3.52
C HIS A 133 18.66 -17.57 -2.30
N ALA A 134 19.03 -18.83 -2.53
CA ALA A 134 19.45 -19.79 -1.49
C ALA A 134 20.54 -19.25 -0.54
N ASN A 135 21.44 -18.40 -1.03
CA ASN A 135 22.50 -17.76 -0.23
C ASN A 135 21.97 -16.86 0.91
N LEU A 136 20.75 -16.35 0.81
CA LEU A 136 20.11 -15.60 1.90
C LEU A 136 19.80 -16.50 3.10
N LYS A 137 19.44 -17.77 2.87
CA LYS A 137 19.03 -18.72 3.92
C LYS A 137 20.17 -18.98 4.92
N TYR A 138 21.39 -19.13 4.42
CA TYR A 138 22.59 -19.39 5.23
C TYR A 138 23.06 -18.17 6.02
N LYS A 139 22.89 -16.95 5.48
CA LYS A 139 23.30 -15.71 6.16
C LYS A 139 22.32 -15.26 7.24
N PHE A 140 21.06 -15.72 7.19
CA PHE A 140 19.97 -15.21 8.03
C PHE A 140 19.21 -16.34 8.72
N GLY A 141 19.89 -17.03 9.64
CA GLY A 141 19.35 -18.14 10.44
C GLY A 141 17.95 -17.89 11.03
N ASN A 142 17.57 -16.62 11.25
CA ASN A 142 16.19 -16.20 11.47
C ASN A 142 15.58 -15.71 10.15
N ARG A 143 14.63 -16.48 9.58
CA ARG A 143 13.97 -16.30 8.26
C ARG A 143 13.07 -15.05 8.15
N HIS A 144 13.41 -13.95 8.81
CA HIS A 144 12.64 -12.70 8.75
C HIS A 144 13.32 -11.68 7.83
N PHE A 145 12.69 -11.41 6.69
CA PHE A 145 13.18 -10.44 5.70
C PHE A 145 12.70 -9.01 6.01
N TRP A 146 11.46 -8.85 6.47
CA TRP A 146 10.83 -7.55 6.75
C TRP A 146 10.73 -7.26 8.25
N ALA A 147 10.69 -5.98 8.61
CA ALA A 147 10.27 -5.56 9.94
C ALA A 147 8.81 -5.98 10.21
N GLU A 148 8.42 -6.12 11.47
CA GLU A 148 7.06 -6.57 11.84
C GLU A 148 6.01 -5.50 11.51
N GLY A 149 6.30 -4.24 11.87
CA GLY A 149 5.43 -3.11 11.56
C GLY A 149 5.38 -2.71 10.07
N TYR A 150 4.40 -1.89 9.76
CA TYR A 150 4.26 -1.15 8.50
C TYR A 150 3.43 0.11 8.78
N TYR A 151 3.60 1.14 7.95
CA TYR A 151 2.79 2.33 7.97
C TYR A 151 1.76 2.26 6.83
N VAL A 152 0.56 2.76 7.09
CA VAL A 152 -0.50 2.91 6.09
C VAL A 152 -1.19 4.26 6.27
N SER A 153 -1.46 4.92 5.16
CA SER A 153 -2.32 6.10 5.08
C SER A 153 -3.32 5.94 3.93
N THR A 154 -4.55 6.42 4.12
CA THR A 154 -5.57 6.43 3.06
C THR A 154 -5.29 7.58 2.10
N VAL A 155 -5.37 7.30 0.80
CA VAL A 155 -5.26 8.32 -0.25
C VAL A 155 -6.66 8.53 -0.82
N GLY A 156 -7.31 9.60 -0.38
CA GLY A 156 -8.72 9.87 -0.67
C GLY A 156 -8.97 11.27 -1.21
N LEU A 157 -10.25 11.55 -1.46
CA LEU A 157 -10.73 12.92 -1.67
C LEU A 157 -10.44 13.74 -0.41
N ASN A 158 -10.14 15.02 -0.60
CA ASN A 158 -9.88 15.93 0.52
C ASN A 158 -11.10 15.94 1.45
N GLU A 159 -10.87 15.87 2.77
CA GLU A 159 -11.92 15.81 3.79
C GLU A 159 -12.92 16.97 3.63
N ALA A 160 -12.41 18.16 3.32
CA ALA A 160 -13.22 19.35 3.04
C ALA A 160 -14.19 19.14 1.85
N THR A 161 -13.74 18.46 0.79
CA THR A 161 -14.56 18.17 -0.38
C THR A 161 -15.65 17.15 -0.06
N ILE A 162 -15.34 16.14 0.75
CA ILE A 162 -16.33 15.13 1.18
C ILE A 162 -17.40 15.79 2.07
N LYS A 163 -17.00 16.62 3.04
CA LYS A 163 -17.94 17.35 3.91
C LYS A 163 -18.90 18.23 3.10
N LYS A 164 -18.36 18.97 2.12
CA LYS A 164 -19.18 19.79 1.23
C LYS A 164 -20.16 18.95 0.41
N TYR A 165 -19.70 17.82 -0.13
CA TYR A 165 -20.55 16.90 -0.89
C TYR A 165 -21.72 16.34 -0.07
N ILE A 166 -21.48 15.95 1.19
CA ILE A 166 -22.54 15.46 2.10
C ILE A 166 -23.60 16.54 2.33
N GLN A 167 -23.18 17.77 2.67
CA GLN A 167 -24.11 18.89 2.90
C GLN A 167 -24.93 19.25 1.65
N GLU A 168 -24.32 19.17 0.46
CA GLU A 168 -25.01 19.43 -0.79
C GLU A 168 -25.95 18.29 -1.20
N GLN A 169 -25.61 17.04 -0.87
CA GLN A 169 -26.46 15.89 -1.16
C GLN A 169 -27.68 15.84 -0.24
N GLU A 170 -27.52 16.07 1.07
CA GLU A 170 -28.67 16.20 1.99
C GLU A 170 -29.66 17.27 1.49
N ARG A 171 -29.16 18.41 1.01
CA ARG A 171 -30.01 19.47 0.43
C ARG A 171 -30.75 19.03 -0.83
N LYS A 172 -30.12 18.22 -1.69
CA LYS A 172 -30.73 17.72 -2.92
C LYS A 172 -31.78 16.65 -2.62
N ASP A 173 -31.52 15.75 -1.69
CA ASP A 173 -32.47 14.72 -1.27
C ASP A 173 -33.69 15.38 -0.59
N ILE A 174 -33.48 16.36 0.30
CA ILE A 174 -34.57 17.17 0.89
C ILE A 174 -35.36 17.91 -0.19
N ALA A 175 -34.69 18.45 -1.22
CA ALA A 175 -35.37 19.16 -2.31
C ALA A 175 -36.19 18.20 -3.18
N LEU A 176 -35.66 17.01 -3.49
CA LEU A 176 -36.35 15.96 -4.25
C LEU A 176 -37.58 15.42 -3.49
N ASP A 177 -37.45 15.15 -2.19
CA ASP A 177 -38.60 14.77 -1.34
C ASP A 177 -39.66 15.88 -1.34
N LYS A 178 -39.25 17.14 -1.18
CA LYS A 178 -40.19 18.29 -1.22
C LYS A 178 -40.85 18.49 -2.58
N LEU A 179 -40.24 18.01 -3.67
CA LEU A 179 -40.80 18.02 -5.02
C LEU A 179 -41.70 16.80 -5.28
N SER A 180 -41.47 15.67 -4.62
CA SER A 180 -42.26 14.45 -4.79
C SER A 180 -43.51 14.39 -3.91
N VAL A 181 -43.60 15.21 -2.84
CA VAL A 181 -44.81 15.30 -2.01
C VAL A 181 -45.85 16.21 -2.68
N LYS A 182 -46.50 15.69 -3.71
CA LYS A 182 -47.94 15.91 -3.94
C LYS A 182 -48.63 14.58 -3.73
N GLU A 183 -48.53 14.04 -2.51
CA GLU A 183 -49.39 12.95 -2.07
C GLU A 183 -50.80 13.54 -1.91
N TYR A 184 -51.64 13.34 -2.91
CA TYR A 184 -53.02 13.82 -2.91
C TYR A 184 -53.93 13.01 -1.98
N GLU A 185 -53.48 11.83 -1.53
CA GLU A 185 -54.17 10.99 -0.54
C GLU A 185 -53.17 10.37 0.44
N ASP A 186 -53.56 10.37 1.72
CA ASP A 186 -52.82 9.78 2.83
C ASP A 186 -52.88 8.24 2.75
N PRO A 187 -51.76 7.54 2.52
CA PRO A 187 -51.72 6.09 2.31
C PRO A 187 -52.02 5.28 3.59
N PHE A 188 -52.19 5.95 4.73
CA PHE A 188 -52.51 5.34 6.02
C PHE A 188 -53.91 5.69 6.51
N ARG A 189 -54.75 6.35 5.70
CA ARG A 189 -56.17 6.50 6.03
C ARG A 189 -56.84 5.13 6.01
N ASP A 190 -57.09 4.64 7.22
CA ASP A 190 -57.91 3.47 7.47
C ASP A 190 -59.28 3.68 6.82
N SER A 191 -59.56 2.95 5.75
CA SER A 191 -60.88 2.90 5.13
C SER A 191 -61.78 2.08 6.03
N GLY A 192 -62.21 2.68 7.15
CA GLY A 192 -63.09 2.08 8.12
C GLY A 192 -64.36 1.56 7.46
N LYS A 193 -64.52 0.24 7.48
CA LYS A 193 -65.79 -0.47 7.29
C LYS A 193 -66.17 -1.14 8.60
#